data_AF-A0A367PRV6-F1
#
_entry.id   AF-A0A367PRV6-F1
#
_cell.length_a   1.000
_cell.length_b   1.000
_cell.length_c   1.000
_cell.angle_alpha   90.00
_cell.angle_beta   90.00
_cell.angle_gamma   90.00
#
_symmetry.space_group_name_H-M   'P 1'
#
loop_
_entity.id
_entity.type
_entity.pdbx_description
1 polymer ?
#
loop_
_entity_poly.entity_id
_entity_poly.type
_entity_poly.pdbx_seq_one_letter_code
_entity_poly.pdbx_strand_id
1 'polypeptide(L)'
;MTKSERVISFAEARFNQEQAYRYYPKTLEGFCLMMPALLRSAVFAIGTPRGMVDKTFPVARFDSIDVSSDASVHYKGPQLGQFHKRVVLGLLKLAEGALGDVTLEFHANTFLDSIGRDVCTANVEALRNTVADLRAGTFIMRNYPLDRGSAFGFVSAVEWNRREFSVTMDRRAASTLAERKNSYLWMVTRNRLADGLQTALFDLFFSARQYDYQLADLAAIWGREVKEFGRDTRKALKTMYGLGALSECECARGRIKVKMMLPIQRH
;
A
#
# COMPACT_ATOMS: atom_id res chain seq x y z
N MET A 1 40.58 4.58 -22.15
CA MET A 1 39.25 4.07 -21.75
C MET A 1 38.39 3.97 -23.01
N THR A 2 38.16 2.76 -23.48
CA THR A 2 37.50 2.48 -24.76
C THR A 2 35.97 2.59 -24.63
N LYS A 3 35.34 3.14 -25.68
CA LYS A 3 33.90 3.32 -25.92
C LYS A 3 33.13 1.98 -26.03
N SER A 4 33.36 1.05 -25.10
CA SER A 4 32.83 -0.33 -25.15
C SER A 4 31.78 -0.64 -24.08
N GLU A 5 31.32 0.37 -23.34
CA GLU A 5 30.24 0.21 -22.36
C GLU A 5 29.07 1.09 -22.76
N ARG A 6 27.87 0.50 -22.78
CA ARG A 6 26.56 1.09 -23.15
C ARG A 6 26.12 0.92 -24.60
N VAL A 7 26.09 -0.32 -25.05
CA VAL A 7 24.96 -0.79 -25.87
C VAL A 7 24.43 -2.05 -25.18
N ILE A 8 23.55 -1.87 -24.19
CA ILE A 8 22.67 -2.97 -23.79
C ILE A 8 21.87 -3.29 -25.05
N SER A 9 22.04 -4.48 -25.62
CA SER A 9 21.34 -4.83 -26.85
C SER A 9 19.83 -4.71 -26.61
N PHE A 10 19.07 -4.19 -27.56
CA PHE A 10 17.61 -4.07 -27.42
C PHE A 10 16.94 -5.41 -27.05
N ALA A 11 17.52 -6.53 -27.49
CA ALA A 11 17.08 -7.87 -27.12
C ALA A 11 17.35 -8.20 -25.64
N GLU A 12 18.48 -7.78 -25.09
CA GLU A 12 18.83 -7.97 -23.68
C GLU A 12 18.05 -7.00 -22.76
N ALA A 13 17.83 -5.75 -23.21
CA ALA A 13 16.92 -4.83 -22.53
C ALA A 13 15.49 -5.36 -22.51
N ARG A 14 14.99 -5.89 -23.64
CA ARG A 14 13.68 -6.50 -23.76
C ARG A 14 13.57 -7.80 -22.96
N PHE A 15 14.61 -8.66 -22.98
CA PHE A 15 14.67 -9.86 -22.16
C PHE A 15 14.64 -9.52 -20.67
N ASN A 16 15.45 -8.55 -20.22
CA ASN A 16 15.43 -8.08 -18.83
C ASN A 16 14.08 -7.45 -18.45
N GLN A 17 13.40 -6.78 -19.38
CA GLN A 17 12.06 -6.24 -19.17
C GLN A 17 10.97 -7.33 -19.13
N GLU A 18 11.06 -8.35 -19.99
CA GLU A 18 10.18 -9.52 -20.00
C GLU A 18 10.39 -10.41 -18.76
N GLN A 19 11.62 -10.48 -18.23
CA GLN A 19 11.93 -11.14 -16.97
C GLN A 19 11.50 -10.29 -15.75
N ALA A 20 11.52 -8.94 -15.83
CA ALA A 20 11.13 -8.07 -14.72
C ALA A 20 9.70 -8.32 -14.22
N TYR A 21 8.77 -8.70 -15.11
CA TYR A 21 7.39 -9.08 -14.75
C TYR A 21 7.28 -10.36 -13.90
N ARG A 22 8.39 -11.10 -13.78
CA ARG A 22 8.47 -12.30 -12.98
C ARG A 22 9.04 -12.05 -11.60
N TYR A 23 9.56 -10.86 -11.29
CA TYR A 23 10.15 -10.58 -9.98
C TYR A 23 9.34 -9.55 -9.20
N TYR A 24 9.36 -9.66 -7.88
CA TYR A 24 9.00 -8.54 -7.03
C TYR A 24 10.08 -7.46 -7.15
N PRO A 25 9.74 -6.20 -7.49
CA PRO A 25 10.74 -5.17 -7.72
C PRO A 25 11.60 -4.90 -6.49
N LYS A 26 12.92 -4.77 -6.68
CA LYS A 26 13.81 -4.26 -5.63
C LYS A 26 13.53 -2.79 -5.36
N THR A 27 13.57 -2.37 -4.10
CA THR A 27 13.40 -0.96 -3.72
C THR A 27 14.63 -0.41 -3.02
N LEU A 28 14.71 0.92 -2.90
CA LEU A 28 15.72 1.56 -2.07
C LEU A 28 15.53 1.15 -0.60
N GLU A 29 16.63 1.18 0.16
CA GLU A 29 16.60 0.88 1.58
C GLU A 29 15.57 1.76 2.32
N GLY A 30 14.79 1.14 3.21
CA GLY A 30 13.74 1.82 3.96
C GLY A 30 12.46 2.14 3.17
N PHE A 31 12.39 1.80 1.87
CA PHE A 31 11.17 1.94 1.07
C PHE A 31 10.47 0.60 0.84
N CYS A 32 9.18 0.69 0.52
CA CYS A 32 8.37 -0.40 -0.03
C CYS A 32 7.56 0.11 -1.22
N LEU A 33 7.36 -0.74 -2.21
CA LEU A 33 6.60 -0.43 -3.41
C LEU A 33 5.15 -0.89 -3.28
N MET A 34 4.20 -0.05 -3.74
CA MET A 34 2.78 -0.40 -3.79
C MET A 34 2.07 0.29 -4.96
N MET A 35 1.01 -0.35 -5.44
CA MET A 35 0.16 0.19 -6.50
C MET A 35 -0.60 1.44 -6.01
N PRO A 36 -0.43 2.63 -6.65
CA PRO A 36 -1.07 3.87 -6.23
C PRO A 36 -2.60 3.80 -6.22
N ALA A 37 -3.21 2.95 -7.05
CA ALA A 37 -4.67 2.76 -7.03
C ALA A 37 -5.17 2.16 -5.71
N LEU A 38 -4.40 1.25 -5.10
CA LEU A 38 -4.70 0.68 -3.79
C LEU A 38 -4.40 1.66 -2.65
N LEU A 39 -3.50 2.62 -2.86
CA LEU A 39 -3.21 3.67 -1.89
C LEU A 39 -4.26 4.78 -1.89
N ARG A 40 -4.86 5.07 -3.05
CA ARG A 40 -5.84 6.14 -3.28
C ARG A 40 -7.29 5.65 -3.34
N SER A 41 -7.57 4.45 -2.84
CA SER A 41 -8.91 3.90 -2.73
C SER A 41 -9.19 3.42 -1.31
N ALA A 42 -10.48 3.26 -0.98
CA ALA A 42 -10.92 2.79 0.33
C ALA A 42 -10.98 1.25 0.45
N VAL A 43 -10.28 0.52 -0.43
CA VAL A 43 -10.24 -0.96 -0.36
C VAL A 43 -9.67 -1.46 0.97
N PHE A 44 -8.71 -0.72 1.52
CA PHE A 44 -8.25 -0.86 2.90
C PHE A 44 -9.00 0.16 3.76
N ALA A 45 -10.07 -0.27 4.42
CA ALA A 45 -10.97 0.59 5.17
C ALA A 45 -10.29 1.25 6.39
N ILE A 46 -10.81 2.40 6.79
CA ILE A 46 -10.47 3.06 8.06
C ILE A 46 -11.46 2.56 9.12
N GLY A 47 -10.94 2.01 10.23
CA GLY A 47 -11.75 1.45 11.31
C GLY A 47 -11.60 -0.07 11.39
N THR A 48 -12.55 -0.73 12.06
CA THR A 48 -12.55 -2.18 12.26
C THR A 48 -13.23 -2.86 11.07
N PRO A 49 -12.50 -3.59 10.21
CA PRO A 49 -13.11 -4.30 9.09
C PRO A 49 -13.99 -5.46 9.58
N ARG A 50 -15.15 -5.67 8.97
CA ARG A 50 -16.04 -6.80 9.29
C ARG A 50 -16.79 -7.30 8.06
N GLY A 51 -16.90 -8.62 7.95
CA GLY A 51 -17.72 -9.29 6.94
C GLY A 51 -17.04 -9.41 5.58
N MET A 52 -17.80 -9.95 4.62
CA MET A 52 -17.39 -10.11 3.23
C MET A 52 -17.81 -8.89 2.40
N VAL A 53 -17.00 -8.54 1.41
CA VAL A 53 -17.28 -7.48 0.45
C VAL A 53 -17.12 -8.01 -0.97
N ASP A 54 -17.97 -7.52 -1.86
CA ASP A 54 -17.89 -7.66 -3.33
C ASP A 54 -18.26 -6.28 -3.88
N LYS A 55 -17.24 -5.41 -4.03
CA LYS A 55 -17.46 -3.98 -4.23
C LYS A 55 -16.38 -3.36 -5.12
N THR A 56 -16.82 -2.38 -5.91
CA THR A 56 -15.92 -1.50 -6.66
C THR A 56 -15.64 -0.23 -5.86
N PHE A 57 -14.35 0.07 -5.69
CA PHE A 57 -13.83 1.25 -5.02
C PHE A 57 -13.32 2.24 -6.07
N PRO A 58 -13.80 3.49 -6.07
CA PRO A 58 -13.22 4.53 -6.91
C PRO A 58 -11.78 4.82 -6.47
N VAL A 59 -10.94 5.21 -7.43
CA VAL A 59 -9.57 5.65 -7.17
C VAL A 59 -9.52 7.17 -7.27
N ALA A 60 -9.05 7.86 -6.24
CA ALA A 60 -8.83 9.31 -6.33
C ALA A 60 -7.74 9.62 -7.38
N ARG A 61 -7.83 10.71 -8.16
CA ARG A 61 -6.79 11.00 -9.17
C ARG A 61 -5.48 11.43 -8.52
N PHE A 62 -4.45 11.49 -9.34
CA PHE A 62 -3.06 11.68 -8.91
C PHE A 62 -2.73 13.15 -8.70
N ASP A 63 -3.39 13.98 -9.49
CA ASP A 63 -3.27 15.43 -9.62
C ASP A 63 -4.44 16.19 -8.96
N SER A 64 -5.56 15.51 -8.69
CA SER A 64 -6.79 16.11 -8.20
C SER A 64 -7.66 15.07 -7.46
N ILE A 65 -7.80 15.20 -6.15
CA ILE A 65 -8.65 14.29 -5.36
C ILE A 65 -10.15 14.62 -5.47
N ASP A 66 -10.47 15.85 -5.85
CA ASP A 66 -11.82 16.38 -6.09
C ASP A 66 -12.52 15.80 -7.33
N VAL A 67 -11.76 15.20 -8.26
CA VAL A 67 -12.30 14.54 -9.44
C VAL A 67 -12.10 13.04 -9.32
N SER A 68 -13.19 12.26 -9.38
CA SER A 68 -13.10 10.80 -9.45
C SER A 68 -12.32 10.38 -10.68
N SER A 69 -11.32 9.51 -10.52
CA SER A 69 -10.66 8.88 -11.67
C SER A 69 -11.62 7.91 -12.34
N ASP A 70 -11.46 7.71 -13.64
CA ASP A 70 -12.04 6.55 -14.33
C ASP A 70 -11.44 5.22 -13.86
N ALA A 71 -10.36 5.27 -13.09
CA ALA A 71 -9.73 4.10 -12.49
C ALA A 71 -10.53 3.60 -11.30
N SER A 72 -10.60 2.29 -11.17
CA SER A 72 -11.29 1.62 -10.07
C SER A 72 -10.57 0.36 -9.63
N VAL A 73 -10.80 -0.01 -8.38
CA VAL A 73 -10.37 -1.28 -7.79
C VAL A 73 -11.63 -2.04 -7.44
N HIS A 74 -11.91 -3.13 -8.13
CA HIS A 74 -12.92 -4.08 -7.69
C HIS A 74 -12.25 -5.09 -6.76
N TYR A 75 -12.89 -5.37 -5.63
CA TYR A 75 -12.36 -6.32 -4.64
C TYR A 75 -13.47 -7.23 -4.13
N LYS A 76 -13.13 -8.51 -4.03
CA LYS A 76 -13.98 -9.56 -3.49
C LYS A 76 -13.21 -10.35 -2.43
N GLY A 77 -13.77 -10.46 -1.23
CA GLY A 77 -13.15 -11.17 -0.10
C GLY A 77 -13.56 -10.59 1.25
N PRO A 78 -12.89 -10.96 2.35
CA PRO A 78 -13.07 -10.33 3.65
C PRO A 78 -12.74 -8.84 3.59
N GLN A 79 -13.49 -8.00 4.32
CA GLN A 79 -13.18 -6.56 4.37
C GLN A 79 -11.76 -6.36 4.91
N LEU A 80 -10.95 -5.56 4.21
CA LEU A 80 -9.57 -5.31 4.60
C LEU A 80 -9.45 -4.01 5.37
N GLY A 81 -8.62 -3.99 6.39
CA GLY A 81 -8.27 -2.81 7.18
C GLY A 81 -6.85 -2.32 6.93
N GLN A 82 -6.45 -1.30 7.68
CA GLN A 82 -5.12 -0.71 7.59
C GLN A 82 -4.01 -1.64 8.11
N PHE A 83 -4.34 -2.55 9.04
CA PHE A 83 -3.42 -3.61 9.47
C PHE A 83 -3.18 -4.63 8.35
N HIS A 84 -4.21 -5.01 7.57
CA HIS A 84 -4.02 -5.85 6.38
C HIS A 84 -3.05 -5.21 5.39
N LYS A 85 -3.21 -3.91 5.13
CA LYS A 85 -2.28 -3.16 4.27
C LYS A 85 -0.85 -3.16 4.82
N ARG A 86 -0.69 -3.05 6.14
CA ARG A 86 0.63 -3.12 6.79
C ARG A 86 1.30 -4.48 6.55
N VAL A 87 0.55 -5.56 6.72
CA VAL A 87 1.04 -6.91 6.46
C VAL A 87 1.40 -7.09 4.99
N VAL A 88 0.55 -6.61 4.06
CA VAL A 88 0.88 -6.64 2.61
C VAL A 88 2.19 -5.92 2.33
N LEU A 89 2.41 -4.70 2.85
CA LEU A 89 3.66 -3.98 2.66
C LEU A 89 4.87 -4.73 3.25
N GLY A 90 4.72 -5.35 4.42
CA GLY A 90 5.76 -6.18 5.02
C GLY A 90 6.11 -7.41 4.15
N LEU A 91 5.09 -8.10 3.65
CA LEU A 91 5.26 -9.26 2.77
C LEU A 91 5.90 -8.86 1.42
N LEU A 92 5.46 -7.75 0.83
CA LEU A 92 6.08 -7.21 -0.39
C LEU A 92 7.55 -6.87 -0.16
N LYS A 93 7.89 -6.32 1.02
CA LYS A 93 9.28 -6.02 1.37
C LYS A 93 10.13 -7.28 1.52
N LEU A 94 9.60 -8.32 2.14
CA LEU A 94 10.28 -9.62 2.25
C LEU A 94 10.45 -10.31 0.90
N ALA A 95 9.50 -10.14 -0.01
CA ALA A 95 9.54 -10.74 -1.35
C ALA A 95 10.48 -10.01 -2.33
N GLU A 96 11.02 -8.83 -1.99
CA GLU A 96 11.79 -8.02 -2.94
C GLU A 96 12.94 -8.78 -3.62
N GLY A 97 12.97 -8.73 -4.95
CA GLY A 97 13.95 -9.44 -5.77
C GLY A 97 13.67 -10.93 -5.95
N ALA A 98 12.64 -11.50 -5.31
CA ALA A 98 12.25 -12.89 -5.52
C ALA A 98 11.45 -13.07 -6.82
N LEU A 99 11.57 -14.26 -7.42
CA LEU A 99 10.95 -14.65 -8.68
C LEU A 99 9.64 -15.43 -8.44
N GLY A 100 8.59 -15.08 -9.16
CA GLY A 100 7.39 -15.88 -9.35
C GLY A 100 6.54 -16.01 -8.09
N ASP A 101 5.94 -17.19 -7.92
CA ASP A 101 5.27 -17.57 -6.68
C ASP A 101 6.37 -17.85 -5.65
N VAL A 102 6.59 -16.91 -4.74
CA VAL A 102 7.61 -17.02 -3.69
C VAL A 102 6.96 -17.38 -2.38
N THR A 103 7.49 -18.42 -1.73
CA THR A 103 7.15 -18.76 -0.34
C THR A 103 8.10 -18.05 0.61
N LEU A 104 7.52 -17.23 1.48
CA LEU A 104 8.22 -16.48 2.51
C LEU A 104 8.08 -17.23 3.83
N GLU A 105 9.20 -17.67 4.38
CA GLU A 105 9.27 -18.28 5.71
C GLU A 105 9.76 -17.24 6.72
N PHE A 106 8.99 -17.03 7.79
CA PHE A 106 9.36 -16.08 8.83
C PHE A 106 8.73 -16.41 10.18
N HIS A 107 9.45 -16.03 11.24
CA HIS A 107 8.92 -16.04 12.59
C HIS A 107 8.11 -14.77 12.87
N ALA A 108 6.97 -14.91 13.55
CA ALA A 108 6.02 -13.83 13.82
C ALA A 108 6.66 -12.64 14.56
N ASN A 109 7.60 -12.90 15.47
CA ASN A 109 8.25 -11.84 16.24
C ASN A 109 9.02 -10.89 15.31
N THR A 110 9.86 -11.46 14.45
CA THR A 110 10.70 -10.69 13.51
C THR A 110 9.83 -9.96 12.51
N PHE A 111 8.78 -10.61 12.01
CA PHE A 111 7.87 -9.99 11.06
C PHE A 111 7.09 -8.81 11.67
N LEU A 112 6.44 -9.01 12.82
CA LEU A 112 5.69 -7.96 13.51
C LEU A 112 6.57 -6.76 13.88
N ASP A 113 7.78 -7.02 14.39
CA ASP A 113 8.75 -5.98 14.69
C ASP A 113 9.15 -5.18 13.44
N SER A 114 9.45 -5.88 12.33
CA SER A 114 9.81 -5.23 11.06
C SER A 114 8.70 -4.34 10.47
N ILE A 115 7.43 -4.64 10.79
CA ILE A 115 6.28 -3.80 10.41
C ILE A 115 5.89 -2.81 11.52
N GLY A 116 6.69 -2.65 12.58
CA GLY A 116 6.47 -1.71 13.68
C GLY A 116 5.27 -2.05 14.56
N ARG A 117 5.11 -3.33 14.90
CA ARG A 117 4.03 -3.82 15.77
C ARG A 117 4.59 -4.67 16.90
N ASP A 118 4.01 -4.49 18.07
CA ASP A 118 4.45 -5.21 19.27
C ASP A 118 4.22 -6.70 19.12
N VAL A 119 5.14 -7.47 19.68
CA VAL A 119 5.11 -8.93 19.65
C VAL A 119 4.25 -9.45 20.81
N CYS A 120 2.93 -9.30 20.69
CA CYS A 120 1.97 -9.80 21.66
C CYS A 120 1.03 -10.84 21.05
N THR A 121 0.38 -11.66 21.89
CA THR A 121 -0.54 -12.72 21.44
C THR A 121 -1.65 -12.17 20.53
N ALA A 122 -2.18 -10.99 20.85
CA ALA A 122 -3.22 -10.34 20.05
C ALA A 122 -2.73 -10.00 18.63
N ASN A 123 -1.50 -9.49 18.48
CA ASN A 123 -0.94 -9.15 17.16
C ASN A 123 -0.54 -10.38 16.36
N VAL A 124 -0.09 -11.46 17.02
CA VAL A 124 0.16 -12.75 16.35
C VAL A 124 -1.16 -13.31 15.80
N GLU A 125 -2.24 -13.24 16.58
CA GLU A 125 -3.56 -13.68 16.12
C GLU A 125 -4.11 -12.79 15.00
N ALA A 126 -3.95 -11.47 15.12
CA ALA A 126 -4.29 -10.53 14.06
C ALA A 126 -3.52 -10.82 12.76
N LEU A 127 -2.24 -11.20 12.86
CA LEU A 127 -1.42 -11.62 11.72
C LEU A 127 -1.98 -12.87 11.05
N ARG A 128 -2.33 -13.93 11.81
CA ARG A 128 -2.97 -15.15 11.28
C ARG A 128 -4.23 -14.84 10.51
N ASN A 129 -5.14 -14.09 11.13
CA ASN A 129 -6.39 -13.68 10.49
C ASN A 129 -6.13 -12.87 9.22
N THR A 130 -5.16 -11.96 9.27
CA THR A 130 -4.79 -11.12 8.13
C THR A 130 -4.27 -11.94 6.96
N VAL A 131 -3.35 -12.87 7.16
CA VAL A 131 -2.81 -13.68 6.05
C VAL A 131 -3.86 -14.64 5.48
N ALA A 132 -4.79 -15.13 6.32
CA ALA A 132 -5.95 -15.90 5.86
C ALA A 132 -6.91 -15.04 5.02
N ASP A 133 -7.22 -13.83 5.47
CA ASP A 133 -8.07 -12.88 4.75
C ASP A 133 -7.47 -12.49 3.40
N LEU A 134 -6.16 -12.21 3.38
CA LEU A 134 -5.42 -11.87 2.17
C LEU A 134 -5.39 -13.01 1.15
N ARG A 135 -5.39 -14.27 1.60
CA ARG A 135 -5.53 -15.44 0.72
C ARG A 135 -6.91 -15.55 0.09
N ALA A 136 -7.96 -15.16 0.83
CA ALA A 136 -9.33 -15.20 0.34
C ALA A 136 -9.69 -14.01 -0.59
N GLY A 137 -8.87 -12.95 -0.59
CA GLY A 137 -9.10 -11.73 -1.34
C GLY A 137 -8.65 -11.78 -2.80
N THR A 138 -9.49 -11.27 -3.71
CA THR A 138 -9.16 -11.06 -5.12
C THR A 138 -9.38 -9.60 -5.51
N PHE A 139 -8.41 -9.01 -6.19
CA PHE A 139 -8.44 -7.65 -6.71
C PHE A 139 -8.54 -7.67 -8.23
N ILE A 140 -9.31 -6.74 -8.79
CA ILE A 140 -9.32 -6.43 -10.22
C ILE A 140 -9.12 -4.93 -10.38
N MET A 141 -8.04 -4.52 -11.03
CA MET A 141 -7.71 -3.12 -11.22
C MET A 141 -7.97 -2.67 -12.66
N ARG A 142 -8.79 -1.62 -12.81
CA ARG A 142 -9.13 -1.01 -14.10
C ARG A 142 -8.62 0.42 -14.16
N ASN A 143 -8.00 0.81 -15.27
CA ASN A 143 -7.52 2.18 -15.46
C ASN A 143 -8.56 3.13 -16.09
N TYR A 144 -9.51 2.57 -16.85
CA TYR A 144 -10.59 3.29 -17.55
C TYR A 144 -11.79 2.34 -17.75
N PRO A 145 -12.99 2.82 -18.14
CA PRO A 145 -14.22 2.03 -18.05
C PRO A 145 -14.26 0.80 -18.97
N LEU A 146 -13.55 0.85 -20.09
CA LEU A 146 -13.43 -0.27 -21.05
C LEU A 146 -12.31 -1.26 -20.71
N ASP A 147 -11.45 -0.95 -19.74
CA ASP A 147 -10.39 -1.85 -19.28
C ASP A 147 -11.03 -3.01 -18.51
N ARG A 148 -10.83 -4.25 -18.97
CA ARG A 148 -11.31 -5.44 -18.25
C ARG A 148 -10.58 -5.61 -16.91
N GLY A 149 -9.37 -5.06 -16.81
CA GLY A 149 -8.49 -5.15 -15.66
C GLY A 149 -7.79 -6.51 -15.54
N SER A 150 -6.77 -6.55 -14.70
CA SER A 150 -6.04 -7.78 -14.36
C SER A 150 -6.46 -8.24 -12.96
N ALA A 151 -6.84 -9.52 -12.84
CA ALA A 151 -7.20 -10.13 -11.58
C ALA A 151 -5.96 -10.70 -10.86
N PHE A 152 -5.79 -10.39 -9.57
CA PHE A 152 -4.68 -10.89 -8.75
C PHE A 152 -5.08 -11.02 -7.28
N GLY A 153 -4.46 -11.94 -6.55
CA GLY A 153 -4.40 -11.94 -5.09
C GLY A 153 -3.04 -11.44 -4.61
N PHE A 154 -2.87 -11.19 -3.31
CA PHE A 154 -1.53 -10.96 -2.74
C PHE A 154 -0.90 -12.27 -2.26
N VAL A 155 -1.71 -13.14 -1.65
CA VAL A 155 -1.31 -14.42 -1.04
C VAL A 155 -2.05 -15.55 -1.75
N SER A 156 -1.35 -16.58 -2.19
CA SER A 156 -1.93 -17.75 -2.86
C SER A 156 -2.06 -18.95 -1.91
N ALA A 157 -1.12 -19.11 -0.99
CA ALA A 157 -1.13 -20.16 0.03
C ALA A 157 -0.60 -19.62 1.35
N VAL A 158 -1.08 -20.22 2.45
CA VAL A 158 -0.64 -19.84 3.78
C VAL A 158 -0.70 -21.05 4.71
N GLU A 159 0.37 -21.21 5.48
CA GLU A 159 0.51 -22.19 6.54
C GLU A 159 1.18 -21.54 7.74
N TRP A 160 0.85 -21.99 8.95
CA TRP A 160 1.57 -21.58 10.15
C TRP A 160 1.54 -22.68 11.21
N ASN A 161 2.61 -22.74 12.00
CA ASN A 161 2.69 -23.54 13.19
C ASN A 161 3.15 -22.67 14.36
N ARG A 162 2.24 -22.42 15.30
CA ARG A 162 2.46 -21.49 16.43
C ARG A 162 2.88 -20.10 15.92
N ARG A 163 4.17 -19.79 15.92
CA ARG A 163 4.73 -18.48 15.51
C ARG A 163 5.57 -18.56 14.23
N GLU A 164 5.71 -19.75 13.64
CA GLU A 164 6.34 -19.90 12.33
C GLU A 164 5.28 -19.77 11.24
N PHE A 165 5.53 -18.91 10.26
CA PHE A 165 4.64 -18.65 9.14
C PHE A 165 5.34 -19.02 7.83
N SER A 166 4.58 -19.63 6.92
CA SER A 166 4.92 -19.86 5.53
C SER A 166 3.83 -19.23 4.67
N VAL A 167 4.18 -18.15 3.96
CA VAL A 167 3.23 -17.38 3.14
C VAL A 167 3.70 -17.38 1.70
N THR A 168 2.93 -17.99 0.81
CA THR A 168 3.20 -17.94 -0.63
C THR A 168 2.53 -16.73 -1.26
N MET A 169 3.35 -15.85 -1.83
CA MET A 169 2.91 -14.67 -2.55
C MET A 169 2.47 -15.05 -3.97
N ASP A 170 1.39 -14.42 -4.46
CA ASP A 170 0.86 -14.67 -5.81
C ASP A 170 1.68 -13.93 -6.87
N ARG A 171 2.27 -14.66 -7.82
CA ARG A 171 3.06 -14.10 -8.93
C ARG A 171 2.34 -13.01 -9.71
N ARG A 172 1.00 -13.03 -9.78
CA ARG A 172 0.21 -12.01 -10.49
C ARG A 172 0.29 -10.65 -9.79
N ALA A 173 0.53 -10.62 -8.48
CA ALA A 173 0.85 -9.39 -7.78
C ALA A 173 2.20 -8.83 -8.26
N ALA A 174 3.23 -9.66 -8.42
CA ALA A 174 4.53 -9.23 -8.96
C ALA A 174 4.39 -8.64 -10.37
N SER A 175 3.68 -9.33 -11.27
CA SER A 175 3.42 -8.81 -12.62
C SER A 175 2.64 -7.50 -12.60
N THR A 176 1.62 -7.39 -11.74
CA THR A 176 0.83 -6.14 -11.61
C THR A 176 1.67 -4.97 -11.06
N LEU A 177 2.60 -5.23 -10.14
CA LEU A 177 3.54 -4.23 -9.61
C LEU A 177 4.55 -3.80 -10.68
N ALA A 178 5.01 -4.70 -11.54
CA ALA A 178 5.96 -4.39 -12.61
C ALA A 178 5.34 -3.62 -13.78
N GLU A 179 4.08 -3.91 -14.14
CA GLU A 179 3.38 -3.27 -15.27
C GLU A 179 2.87 -1.86 -14.96
N ARG A 180 2.61 -1.56 -13.69
CA ARG A 180 1.88 -0.33 -13.31
C ARG A 180 2.81 0.72 -12.73
N LYS A 181 2.35 1.98 -12.81
CA LYS A 181 2.98 3.08 -12.07
C LYS A 181 2.99 2.71 -10.59
N ASN A 182 4.10 3.01 -9.91
CA ASN A 182 4.33 2.62 -8.53
C ASN A 182 4.47 3.83 -7.61
N SER A 183 4.09 3.65 -6.35
CA SER A 183 4.38 4.58 -5.26
C SER A 183 5.35 3.91 -4.29
N TYR A 184 6.34 4.67 -3.85
CA TYR A 184 7.39 4.21 -2.95
C TYR A 184 7.14 4.76 -1.56
N LEU A 185 6.63 3.96 -0.64
CA LEU A 185 6.33 4.39 0.72
C LEU A 185 7.58 4.31 1.59
N TRP A 186 7.88 5.37 2.34
CA TRP A 186 8.96 5.35 3.32
C TRP A 186 8.52 4.60 4.59
N MET A 187 8.99 3.37 4.74
CA MET A 187 8.50 2.40 5.73
C MET A 187 8.85 2.78 7.17
N VAL A 188 10.01 3.41 7.39
CA VAL A 188 10.43 3.86 8.75
C VAL A 188 9.37 4.78 9.36
N THR A 189 8.93 5.78 8.61
CA THR A 189 7.90 6.72 9.06
C THR A 189 6.53 6.08 9.09
N ARG A 190 6.16 5.35 8.03
CA ARG A 190 4.87 4.68 7.93
C ARG A 190 4.65 3.73 9.12
N ASN A 191 5.66 2.96 9.50
CA ASN A 191 5.53 1.95 10.55
C ASN A 191 5.28 2.54 11.94
N ARG A 192 5.70 3.79 12.18
CA ARG A 192 5.44 4.53 13.43
C ARG A 192 3.99 5.02 13.56
N LEU A 193 3.23 5.03 12.45
CA LEU A 193 1.84 5.49 12.46
C LEU A 193 0.89 4.41 12.98
N ALA A 194 -0.19 4.85 13.63
CA ALA A 194 -1.28 3.98 14.06
C ALA A 194 -2.08 3.50 12.84
N ASP A 195 -2.46 2.21 12.83
CA ASP A 195 -3.33 1.68 11.77
C ASP A 195 -4.70 2.36 11.86
N GLY A 196 -5.15 2.90 10.74
CA GLY A 196 -6.40 3.66 10.66
C GLY A 196 -6.21 4.91 9.81
N LEU A 197 -6.75 6.03 10.28
CA LEU A 197 -6.72 7.27 9.52
C LEU A 197 -5.31 7.81 9.28
N GLN A 198 -4.37 7.61 10.22
CA GLN A 198 -2.98 8.09 10.06
C GLN A 198 -2.28 7.40 8.88
N THR A 199 -2.27 6.07 8.84
CA THR A 199 -1.69 5.32 7.72
C THR A 199 -2.43 5.57 6.42
N ALA A 200 -3.77 5.66 6.46
CA ALA A 200 -4.57 5.92 5.26
C ALA A 200 -4.25 7.29 4.63
N LEU A 201 -4.16 8.35 5.44
CA LEU A 201 -3.77 9.69 4.98
C LEU A 201 -2.32 9.72 4.52
N PHE A 202 -1.40 9.11 5.26
CA PHE A 202 0.01 9.02 4.88
C PHE A 202 0.17 8.40 3.49
N ASP A 203 -0.44 7.23 3.28
CA ASP A 203 -0.36 6.50 2.03
C ASP A 203 -1.01 7.29 0.87
N LEU A 204 -2.14 7.95 1.12
CA LEU A 204 -2.81 8.81 0.15
C LEU A 204 -1.91 9.97 -0.28
N PHE A 205 -1.40 10.74 0.67
CA PHE A 205 -0.56 11.92 0.41
C PHE A 205 0.76 11.55 -0.27
N PHE A 206 1.38 10.43 0.12
CA PHE A 206 2.61 9.96 -0.53
C PHE A 206 2.37 9.54 -1.99
N SER A 207 1.18 9.01 -2.28
CA SER A 207 0.81 8.55 -3.62
C SER A 207 0.22 9.62 -4.54
N ALA A 208 -0.10 10.81 -4.01
CA ALA A 208 -0.66 11.94 -4.75
C ALA A 208 0.40 13.05 -4.94
N ARG A 209 0.32 13.82 -6.02
CA ARG A 209 1.18 15.00 -6.27
C ARG A 209 0.52 16.32 -5.85
N GLN A 210 -0.34 16.26 -4.85
CA GLN A 210 -1.12 17.40 -4.37
C GLN A 210 -0.72 17.72 -2.93
N TYR A 211 -0.83 18.99 -2.57
CA TYR A 211 -0.50 19.48 -1.22
C TYR A 211 -1.68 20.17 -0.54
N ASP A 212 -2.82 20.31 -1.22
CA ASP A 212 -4.02 21.02 -0.76
C ASP A 212 -5.24 20.15 -1.05
N TYR A 213 -6.01 19.84 -0.03
CA TYR A 213 -7.13 18.91 -0.08
C TYR A 213 -8.38 19.53 0.53
N GLN A 214 -9.54 19.26 -0.08
CA GLN A 214 -10.80 19.51 0.59
C GLN A 214 -11.12 18.36 1.53
N LEU A 215 -11.51 18.69 2.76
CA LEU A 215 -11.91 17.72 3.76
C LEU A 215 -13.12 16.88 3.30
N ALA A 216 -14.05 17.50 2.56
CA ALA A 216 -15.23 16.82 2.03
C ALA A 216 -14.87 15.70 1.05
N ASP A 217 -13.92 15.95 0.14
CA ASP A 217 -13.48 14.95 -0.84
C ASP A 217 -12.75 13.79 -0.16
N LEU A 218 -11.89 14.09 0.81
CA LEU A 218 -11.26 13.07 1.63
C LEU A 218 -12.30 12.23 2.38
N ALA A 219 -13.30 12.86 3.00
CA ALA A 219 -14.38 12.15 3.69
C ALA A 219 -15.16 11.24 2.73
N ALA A 220 -15.39 11.68 1.49
CA ALA A 220 -16.09 10.93 0.46
C ALA A 220 -15.35 9.66 0.04
N ILE A 221 -14.01 9.67 -0.06
CA ILE A 221 -13.20 8.48 -0.38
C ILE A 221 -13.56 7.32 0.56
N TRP A 222 -13.64 7.60 1.86
CA TRP A 222 -13.90 6.58 2.89
C TRP A 222 -15.36 6.51 3.35
N GLY A 223 -16.27 7.23 2.68
CA GLY A 223 -17.70 7.23 3.00
C GLY A 223 -18.02 7.70 4.43
N ARG A 224 -17.31 8.74 4.91
CA ARG A 224 -17.45 9.29 6.27
C ARG A 224 -18.21 10.61 6.27
N GLU A 225 -18.88 10.91 7.37
CA GLU A 225 -19.49 12.21 7.61
C GLU A 225 -18.40 13.28 7.83
N VAL A 226 -18.54 14.45 7.19
CA VAL A 226 -17.49 15.47 7.08
C VAL A 226 -17.07 16.04 8.44
N LYS A 227 -18.02 16.33 9.34
CA LYS A 227 -17.75 16.95 10.64
C LYS A 227 -16.99 16.00 11.57
N GLU A 228 -17.41 14.74 11.65
CA GLU A 228 -16.71 13.70 12.40
C GLU A 228 -15.33 13.41 11.79
N PHE A 229 -15.28 13.22 10.47
CA PHE A 229 -14.04 12.98 9.75
C PHE A 229 -13.04 14.13 9.92
N GLY A 230 -13.51 15.38 9.94
CA GLY A 230 -12.70 16.56 10.21
C GLY A 230 -12.04 16.56 11.58
N ARG A 231 -12.75 16.11 12.61
CA ARG A 231 -12.20 16.00 13.97
C ARG A 231 -11.10 14.95 14.03
N ASP A 232 -11.37 13.77 13.48
CA ASP A 232 -10.43 12.65 13.44
C ASP A 232 -9.19 13.01 12.61
N THR A 233 -9.39 13.68 11.48
CA THR A 233 -8.32 14.10 10.56
C THR A 233 -7.38 15.08 11.22
N ARG A 234 -7.88 16.12 11.90
CA ARG A 234 -7.02 17.07 12.63
C ARG A 234 -6.17 16.38 13.69
N LYS A 235 -6.75 15.41 14.43
CA LYS A 235 -6.02 14.62 15.42
C LYS A 235 -4.93 13.77 14.75
N ALA A 236 -5.27 13.08 13.66
CA ALA A 236 -4.32 12.26 12.90
C ALA A 236 -3.17 13.10 12.34
N LEU A 237 -3.46 14.23 11.71
CA LEU A 237 -2.46 15.14 11.12
C LEU A 237 -1.53 15.74 12.19
N LYS A 238 -2.06 16.15 13.34
CA LYS A 238 -1.25 16.63 14.47
C LYS A 238 -0.25 15.57 14.93
N THR A 239 -0.69 14.32 15.06
CA THR A 239 0.19 13.20 15.42
C THR A 239 1.22 12.92 14.33
N MET A 240 0.80 12.88 13.06
CA MET A 240 1.70 12.67 11.92
C MET A 240 2.79 13.75 11.84
N TYR A 241 2.42 15.02 12.05
CA TYR A 241 3.37 16.13 12.13
C TYR A 241 4.36 15.96 13.29
N GLY A 242 3.86 15.64 14.49
CA GLY A 242 4.71 15.39 15.67
C GLY A 242 5.65 14.18 15.54
N LEU A 243 5.30 13.20 14.71
CA LEU A 243 6.17 12.06 14.39
C LEU A 243 7.17 12.34 13.26
N GLY A 244 7.12 13.51 12.63
CA GLY A 244 7.96 13.87 11.49
C GLY A 244 7.51 13.25 10.17
N ALA A 245 6.25 12.83 10.04
CA ALA A 245 5.72 12.34 8.76
C ALA A 245 5.38 13.49 7.80
N LEU A 246 5.10 14.68 8.34
CA LEU A 246 4.76 15.89 7.62
C LEU A 246 5.78 16.98 7.97
N SER A 247 6.26 17.71 6.97
CA SER A 247 7.08 18.90 7.18
C SER A 247 6.24 20.17 7.34
N GLU A 248 5.04 20.18 6.76
CA GLU A 248 4.07 21.29 6.84
C GLU A 248 2.66 20.72 6.99
N CYS A 249 1.83 21.34 7.83
CA CYS A 249 0.44 20.95 8.05
C CYS A 249 -0.40 22.17 8.47
N GLU A 250 -1.38 22.55 7.65
CA GLU A 250 -2.35 23.61 7.92
C GLU A 250 -3.77 23.06 7.73
N CYS A 251 -4.68 23.37 8.65
CA CYS A 251 -6.09 22.97 8.56
C CYS A 251 -6.98 24.18 8.83
N ALA A 252 -7.58 24.75 7.78
CA ALA A 252 -8.40 25.95 7.88
C ALA A 252 -9.64 25.86 6.99
N ARG A 253 -10.81 26.18 7.55
CA ARG A 253 -12.09 26.31 6.80
C ARG A 253 -12.41 25.13 5.86
N GLY A 254 -12.17 23.90 6.32
CA GLY A 254 -12.43 22.68 5.54
C GLY A 254 -11.36 22.34 4.49
N ARG A 255 -10.30 23.13 4.40
CA ARG A 255 -9.10 22.83 3.58
C ARG A 255 -7.97 22.31 4.45
N ILE A 256 -7.22 21.38 3.88
CA ILE A 256 -6.05 20.74 4.50
C ILE A 256 -4.87 20.96 3.56
N LYS A 257 -3.86 21.69 4.02
CA LYS A 257 -2.58 21.78 3.31
C LYS A 257 -1.55 20.94 4.03
N VAL A 258 -0.87 20.06 3.30
CA VAL A 258 0.15 19.17 3.87
C VAL A 258 1.33 19.06 2.92
N LYS A 259 2.53 18.96 3.49
CA LYS A 259 3.75 18.60 2.76
C LYS A 259 4.40 17.42 3.46
N MET A 260 4.63 16.36 2.70
CA MET A 260 5.25 15.14 3.21
C MET A 260 6.72 15.42 3.53
N MET A 261 7.19 14.88 4.65
CA MET A 261 8.62 14.85 4.91
C MET A 261 9.24 13.77 4.03
N LEU A 262 10.09 14.18 3.09
CA LEU A 262 10.88 13.26 2.30
C LEU A 262 12.19 12.95 3.03
N PRO A 263 12.64 11.69 3.09
CA PRO A 263 13.94 11.38 3.64
C PRO A 263 15.01 12.11 2.84
N ILE A 264 15.83 12.91 3.52
CA ILE A 264 17.01 13.53 2.92
C ILE A 264 17.96 12.38 2.56
N GLN A 265 18.18 12.15 1.27
CA GLN A 265 19.25 11.26 0.82
C GLN A 265 20.57 11.93 1.19
N ARG A 266 21.12 11.57 2.35
CA ARG A 266 22.54 11.80 2.63
C ARG A 266 23.29 10.75 1.80
N HIS A 267 23.78 11.18 0.64
CA HIS A 267 24.75 10.44 -0.16
C HIS A 267 26.08 10.32 0.58
#